data_AF-A0A7W0K9U8-F1
#
_entry.id   AF-A0A7W0K9U8-F1
#
_cell.length_a   1.000
_cell.length_b   1.000
_cell.length_c   1.000
_cell.angle_alpha   90.00
_cell.angle_beta   90.00
_cell.angle_gamma   90.00
#
_symmetry.space_group_name_H-M   'P 1'
#
loop_
_entity.id
_entity.type
_entity.pdbx_description
1 polymer ?
#
loop_
_entity_poly.entity_id
_entity_poly.type
_entity_poly.pdbx_seq_one_letter_code
_entity_poly.pdbx_strand_id
1 'polypeptide(L)'
;MPLYPAAQYITSYDAGRGQRFYLFGVNAPFADMVKYYRTALKVRGEVLFEAPPTHQFEIARFREDTMAFTPSVTIKDYTFGGSAGYPNSNRGTPPARFTTIIQIVPASPN
;
A
#
# COMPACT_ATOMS: atom_id res chain seq x y z
N MET A 1 -9.23 8.54 -4.66
CA MET A 1 -7.86 8.04 -4.41
C MET A 1 -7.51 7.07 -5.53
N PRO A 2 -6.38 7.27 -6.24
CA PRO A 2 -5.99 6.40 -7.35
C PRO A 2 -5.57 5.02 -6.84
N LEU A 3 -6.12 3.95 -7.44
CA LEU A 3 -5.66 2.59 -7.25
C LEU A 3 -4.87 2.17 -8.50
N TYR A 4 -3.72 1.52 -8.32
CA TYR A 4 -2.95 1.01 -9.45
C TYR A 4 -3.80 0.02 -10.27
N PRO A 5 -3.91 0.17 -11.61
CA PRO A 5 -4.89 -0.59 -12.41
C PRO A 5 -4.80 -2.12 -12.30
N ALA A 6 -3.59 -2.67 -12.14
CA ALA A 6 -3.38 -4.12 -12.01
C ALA A 6 -3.32 -4.61 -10.54
N ALA A 7 -3.71 -3.78 -9.58
CA ALA A 7 -3.72 -4.15 -8.18
C ALA A 7 -4.84 -5.14 -7.86
N GLN A 8 -4.50 -6.23 -7.19
CA GLN A 8 -5.46 -7.23 -6.73
C GLN A 8 -5.72 -7.04 -5.25
N TYR A 9 -6.99 -6.96 -4.86
CA TYR A 9 -7.37 -6.91 -3.45
C TYR A 9 -6.96 -8.21 -2.74
N ILE A 10 -6.32 -8.07 -1.58
CA ILE A 10 -5.92 -9.20 -0.73
C ILE A 10 -6.86 -9.30 0.47
N THR A 11 -6.92 -8.23 1.27
CA THR A 11 -7.70 -8.20 2.51
C THR A 11 -7.83 -6.76 3.04
N SER A 12 -8.60 -6.59 4.11
CA SER A 12 -8.69 -5.35 4.87
C SER A 12 -8.76 -5.63 6.37
N TYR A 13 -8.27 -4.70 7.15
CA TYR A 13 -8.28 -4.78 8.61
C TYR A 13 -8.94 -3.55 9.21
N ASP A 14 -9.56 -3.73 10.36
CA ASP A 14 -10.00 -2.63 11.20
C ASP A 14 -8.76 -1.96 11.80
N ALA A 15 -8.63 -0.65 11.58
CA ALA A 15 -7.53 0.16 12.05
C ALA A 15 -7.87 0.86 13.38
N GLY A 16 -9.09 0.73 13.87
CA GLY A 16 -9.64 1.47 15.01
C GLY A 16 -10.35 2.76 14.59
N ARG A 17 -11.21 3.29 15.47
CA ARG A 17 -11.96 4.55 15.28
C ARG A 17 -12.78 4.60 13.99
N GLY A 18 -13.34 3.45 13.57
CA GLY A 18 -14.11 3.33 12.33
C GLY A 18 -13.27 3.44 11.06
N GLN A 19 -11.95 3.50 11.17
CA GLN A 19 -11.02 3.51 10.06
C GLN A 19 -10.65 2.07 9.69
N ARG A 20 -10.50 1.81 8.39
CA ARG A 20 -10.01 0.53 7.87
C ARG A 20 -8.81 0.78 6.98
N PHE A 21 -7.89 -0.17 6.94
CA PHE A 21 -6.86 -0.18 5.91
C PHE A 21 -6.99 -1.40 5.01
N TYR A 22 -6.56 -1.25 3.77
CA TYR A 22 -6.74 -2.21 2.70
C TYR A 22 -5.37 -2.63 2.17
N LEU A 23 -5.20 -3.92 1.89
CA LEU A 23 -4.00 -4.45 1.27
C LEU A 23 -4.30 -4.90 -0.16
N PHE A 24 -3.43 -4.47 -1.07
CA PHE A 24 -3.47 -4.86 -2.47
C PHE A 24 -2.12 -5.41 -2.90
N GLY A 25 -2.14 -6.49 -3.67
CA GLY A 25 -0.97 -7.09 -4.28
C GLY A 25 -0.77 -6.63 -5.71
N VAL A 26 0.48 -6.38 -6.10
CA VAL A 26 0.86 -6.05 -7.49
C VAL A 26 2.06 -6.88 -7.90
N ASN A 27 2.08 -7.32 -9.15
CA ASN A 27 3.24 -7.93 -9.79
C ASN A 27 4.02 -6.90 -10.62
N ALA A 28 4.53 -5.89 -9.95
CA ALA A 28 5.33 -4.81 -10.55
C ALA A 28 6.48 -4.42 -9.60
N PRO A 29 7.61 -3.91 -10.12
CA PRO A 29 8.73 -3.46 -9.31
C PRO A 29 8.34 -2.34 -8.33
N PHE A 30 8.96 -2.34 -7.15
CA PHE A 30 8.77 -1.30 -6.12
C PHE A 30 8.96 0.12 -6.67
N ALA A 31 10.03 0.35 -7.44
CA ALA A 31 10.36 1.65 -8.01
C ALA A 31 9.26 2.19 -8.95
N ASP A 32 8.62 1.31 -9.72
CA ASP A 32 7.52 1.69 -10.61
C ASP A 32 6.27 2.07 -9.81
N MET A 33 6.01 1.37 -8.70
CA MET A 33 4.90 1.71 -7.81
C MET A 33 5.13 3.07 -7.13
N VAL A 34 6.34 3.34 -6.62
CA VAL A 34 6.70 4.64 -6.05
C VAL A 34 6.56 5.75 -7.10
N LYS A 35 7.04 5.53 -8.32
CA LYS A 35 6.91 6.49 -9.43
C LYS A 35 5.45 6.76 -9.76
N TYR A 36 4.63 5.72 -9.89
CA TYR A 36 3.21 5.83 -10.20
C TYR A 36 2.48 6.69 -9.15
N TYR A 37 2.62 6.36 -7.87
CA TYR A 37 1.92 7.07 -6.80
C TYR A 37 2.43 8.49 -6.61
N ARG A 38 3.73 8.74 -6.80
CA ARG A 38 4.27 10.10 -6.82
C ARG A 38 3.60 10.97 -7.89
N THR A 39 3.45 10.45 -9.10
CA THR A 39 2.77 11.16 -10.20
C THR A 39 1.28 11.33 -9.92
N ALA A 40 0.59 10.27 -9.50
CA ALA A 40 -0.85 10.26 -9.33
C ALA A 40 -1.32 11.12 -8.15
N LEU A 41 -0.57 11.11 -7.04
CA LEU A 41 -0.90 11.86 -5.82
C LEU A 41 -0.30 13.27 -5.81
N LYS A 42 0.65 13.57 -6.71
CA LYS A 42 1.40 14.84 -6.77
C LYS A 42 2.12 15.19 -5.46
N VAL A 43 2.50 14.17 -4.70
CA VAL A 43 3.31 14.31 -3.47
C VAL A 43 4.55 13.44 -3.57
N ARG A 44 5.67 13.90 -3.00
CA ARG A 44 6.95 13.17 -3.05
C ARG A 44 6.92 11.87 -2.23
N GLY A 45 6.19 11.89 -1.11
CA GLY A 45 6.26 10.86 -0.07
C GLY A 45 7.64 10.76 0.55
N GLU A 46 7.82 9.75 1.38
CA GLU A 46 9.05 9.49 2.13
C GLU A 46 9.39 7.99 2.15
N VAL A 47 10.68 7.69 2.27
CA VAL A 47 11.16 6.32 2.51
C VAL A 47 11.09 6.09 4.01
N LEU A 48 10.31 5.11 4.45
CA LEU A 48 10.21 4.73 5.87
C LEU A 48 11.32 3.77 6.26
N PHE A 49 11.64 2.83 5.37
CA PHE A 49 12.62 1.78 5.60
C PHE A 49 13.38 1.49 4.30
N GLU A 50 14.69 1.29 4.42
CA GLU A 50 15.53 0.88 3.29
C GLU A 50 15.53 -0.65 3.09
N ALA A 51 15.28 -1.42 4.15
CA ALA A 51 15.40 -2.87 4.16
C ALA A 51 14.32 -3.52 5.08
N PRO A 52 13.22 -4.07 4.54
CA PRO A 52 12.82 -4.01 3.13
C PRO A 52 12.42 -2.60 2.69
N PRO A 53 12.67 -2.21 1.42
CA PRO A 53 12.25 -0.93 0.88
C PRO A 53 10.76 -0.67 1.12
N THR A 54 10.47 0.43 1.82
CA THR A 54 9.12 0.86 2.16
C THR A 54 8.98 2.37 1.94
N HIS A 55 8.00 2.79 1.16
CA HIS A 55 7.74 4.20 0.83
C HIS A 55 6.31 4.57 1.19
N GLN A 56 6.10 5.70 1.87
CA GLN A 56 4.77 6.17 2.26
C GLN A 56 4.46 7.53 1.64
N PHE A 57 3.20 7.69 1.23
CA PHE A 57 2.62 8.95 0.82
C PHE A 57 1.46 9.27 1.76
N GLU A 58 1.56 10.34 2.54
CA GLU A 58 0.40 10.87 3.26
C GLU A 58 -0.51 11.59 2.28
N ILE A 59 -1.81 11.29 2.35
CA ILE A 59 -2.81 11.79 1.37
C ILE A 59 -3.86 12.72 1.98
N ALA A 60 -3.94 12.81 3.31
CA ALA A 60 -4.76 13.79 4.01
C ALA A 60 -4.23 14.04 5.43
N ARG A 61 -4.65 15.16 6.03
CA ARG A 61 -4.29 15.53 7.40
C ARG A 61 -4.89 14.53 8.40
N PHE A 62 -4.07 14.07 9.33
CA PHE A 62 -4.51 13.27 10.46
C PHE A 62 -5.43 14.08 11.39
N ARG A 63 -6.52 13.46 11.85
CA ARG A 63 -7.44 14.02 12.85
C ARG A 63 -7.41 13.15 14.09
N GLU A 64 -6.73 13.64 15.12
CA GLU A 64 -6.48 12.87 16.35
C GLU A 64 -7.76 12.43 17.07
N ASP A 65 -8.88 13.13 16.93
CA ASP A 65 -10.12 12.73 17.61
C ASP A 65 -10.87 11.60 16.88
N THR A 66 -10.65 11.44 15.57
CA THR A 66 -11.50 10.60 14.71
C THR A 66 -10.74 9.54 13.89
N MET A 67 -9.41 9.56 13.89
CA MET A 67 -8.59 8.64 13.10
C MET A 67 -7.59 7.90 13.98
N ALA A 68 -7.30 6.64 13.66
CA ALA A 68 -6.28 5.86 14.33
C ALA A 68 -4.93 5.92 13.58
N PHE A 69 -4.97 6.13 12.27
CA PHE A 69 -3.81 6.28 11.39
C PHE A 69 -3.99 7.48 10.45
N THR A 70 -2.89 8.12 10.08
CA THR A 70 -2.88 9.12 9.01
C THR A 70 -3.33 8.48 7.70
N PRO A 71 -4.28 9.09 6.96
CA PRO A 71 -4.62 8.63 5.63
C PRO A 71 -3.39 8.60 4.72
N SER A 72 -3.08 7.44 4.16
CA SER A 72 -1.83 7.19 3.45
C SER A 72 -1.92 6.09 2.40
N VAL A 73 -0.94 6.10 1.51
CA VAL A 73 -0.58 4.98 0.64
C VAL A 73 0.83 4.54 0.99
N THR A 74 1.00 3.31 1.45
CA THR A 74 2.31 2.73 1.78
C THR A 74 2.62 1.59 0.82
N ILE A 75 3.81 1.64 0.21
CA ILE A 75 4.31 0.67 -0.76
C ILE A 75 5.45 -0.07 -0.11
N LYS A 76 5.44 -1.40 -0.18
CA LYS A 76 6.50 -2.24 0.38
C LYS A 76 6.97 -3.29 -0.62
N ASP A 77 8.28 -3.41 -0.77
CA ASP A 77 8.92 -4.47 -1.55
C ASP A 77 8.92 -5.78 -0.75
N TYR A 78 8.29 -6.81 -1.31
CA TYR A 78 8.23 -8.15 -0.72
C TYR A 78 9.21 -9.14 -1.36
N THR A 79 10.01 -8.70 -2.33
CA THR A 79 11.08 -9.49 -2.95
C THR A 79 12.45 -9.27 -2.29
N PHE A 80 12.54 -8.27 -1.40
CA PHE A 80 13.76 -7.96 -0.65
C PHE A 80 14.36 -9.20 0.02
N GLY A 81 15.70 -9.31 0.00
CA GLY A 81 16.43 -10.44 0.60
C GLY A 81 16.26 -11.76 -0.15
N GLY A 82 15.86 -11.74 -1.43
CA GLY A 82 15.65 -12.94 -2.24
C GLY A 82 14.32 -13.65 -1.98
N SER A 83 13.38 -12.99 -1.29
CA SER A 83 12.03 -13.49 -1.11
C SER A 83 11.31 -13.63 -2.46
N ALA A 84 10.49 -14.68 -2.60
CA ALA A 84 9.65 -14.89 -3.78
C ALA A 84 8.43 -13.93 -3.85
N GLY A 85 8.22 -13.10 -2.83
CA GLY A 85 7.10 -12.17 -2.73
C GLY A 85 6.02 -12.58 -1.72
N TYR A 86 5.01 -11.74 -1.58
CA TYR A 86 3.88 -11.96 -0.67
C TYR A 86 2.94 -13.05 -1.21
N PRO A 87 2.54 -14.05 -0.43
CA PRO A 87 1.59 -15.10 -0.86
C PRO A 87 0.26 -14.53 -1.33
N ASN A 88 -0.19 -14.95 -2.51
CA ASN A 88 -1.58 -14.73 -2.89
C ASN A 88 -2.50 -15.63 -2.04
N SER A 89 -3.44 -15.03 -1.31
CA SER A 89 -4.39 -15.75 -0.47
C SER A 89 -5.39 -16.57 -1.31
N ASN A 90 -5.65 -16.16 -2.54
CA ASN A 90 -6.50 -16.89 -3.48
C ASN A 90 -5.70 -17.98 -4.21
N ARG A 91 -5.68 -19.19 -3.64
CA ARG A 91 -4.96 -20.34 -4.21
C ARG A 91 -5.47 -20.66 -5.62
N GLY A 92 -4.54 -20.81 -6.56
CA GLY A 92 -4.84 -21.15 -7.96
C GLY A 92 -5.09 -19.96 -8.88
N THR A 93 -5.14 -18.72 -8.35
CA THR A 93 -5.23 -17.51 -9.16
C THR A 93 -3.85 -16.88 -9.36
N PRO A 94 -3.41 -16.61 -10.60
CA PRO A 94 -2.15 -15.93 -10.83
C PRO A 94 -2.21 -14.43 -10.46
N PRO A 95 -1.10 -13.85 -9.97
CA PRO A 95 0.15 -14.53 -9.67
C PRO A 95 0.07 -15.28 -8.32
N ALA A 96 0.86 -16.34 -8.16
CA ALA A 96 0.95 -17.05 -6.89
C ALA A 96 1.58 -16.19 -5.77
N ARG A 97 2.37 -15.19 -6.15
CA ARG A 97 3.07 -14.25 -5.27
C ARG A 97 3.02 -12.84 -5.84
N PHE A 98 2.92 -11.85 -4.96
CA PHE A 98 3.01 -10.43 -5.33
C PHE A 98 4.39 -9.88 -4.97
N THR A 99 5.03 -9.20 -5.92
CA THR A 99 6.34 -8.58 -5.71
C THR A 99 6.25 -7.36 -4.78
N THR A 100 5.15 -6.61 -4.89
CA THR A 100 4.92 -5.38 -4.12
C THR A 100 3.54 -5.43 -3.48
N ILE A 101 3.43 -4.94 -2.24
CA ILE A 101 2.14 -4.70 -1.59
C ILE A 101 1.91 -3.20 -1.45
N ILE A 102 0.68 -2.80 -1.74
CA ILE A 102 0.17 -1.46 -1.49
C ILE A 102 -0.79 -1.56 -0.30
N GLN A 103 -0.47 -0.87 0.78
CA GLN A 103 -1.37 -0.61 1.89
C GLN A 103 -2.01 0.76 1.70
N ILE A 104 -3.32 0.82 1.92
CA ILE A 104 -4.08 2.05 1.77
C ILE A 104 -4.89 2.30 3.03
N VAL A 105 -4.68 3.46 3.63
CA VAL A 105 -5.54 4.06 4.64
C VAL A 105 -6.31 5.20 3.97
N PRO A 106 -7.63 5.05 3.68
CA PRO A 106 -8.39 6.10 3.04
C PRO A 106 -8.60 7.28 4.01
N ALA A 107 -8.82 8.46 3.45
CA ALA A 107 -9.36 9.57 4.23
C ALA A 107 -10.80 9.24 4.64
N SER A 108 -11.18 9.50 5.89
CA SER A 108 -12.57 9.37 6.31
C SER A 108 -13.46 10.23 5.40
N PRO A 109 -14.61 9.70 4.93
CA PRO A 109 -15.59 10.54 4.29
C PRO A 109 -16.00 11.63 5.29
N ASN A 110 -15.89 12.89 4.86
CA ASN A 110 -16.31 14.04 5.68
C ASN A 110 -17.80 13.91 6.05
#